data_AF-A0A0D7X9C4-F1
#
_entry.id   AF-A0A0D7X9C4-F1
#
_cell.length_a   1.000
_cell.length_b   1.000
_cell.length_c   1.000
_cell.angle_alpha   90.00
_cell.angle_beta   90.00
_cell.angle_gamma   90.00
#
_symmetry.space_group_name_H-M   'P 1'
#
loop_
_entity.id
_entity.type
_entity.pdbx_description
1 polymer ?
#
loop_
_entity_poly.entity_id
_entity_poly.type
_entity_poly.pdbx_seq_one_letter_code
_entity_poly.pdbx_strand_id
1 'polypeptide(L)'
;MVPLAEKILDVRVIAALIAAIALVIGAILTFLLNKRLEMNKVRLDMKRKVLLDALNLTDAILSHQSEFSKTAKTDFSMKEIRECYNNLAVVVKDKKLLYKFKVAWGYGDYEEEVDFSIISELRNMVRKELGFGKKEIDIDKGKAFLNYIPNSKPPKENIE
;
A
#
# COMPACT_ATOMS: atom_id res chain seq x y z
N MET A 1 5.90 25.75 68.66
CA MET A 1 5.40 24.47 68.13
C MET A 1 4.42 24.79 67.02
N VAL A 2 4.77 24.57 65.76
CA VAL A 2 3.83 24.78 64.63
C VAL A 2 2.73 23.72 64.74
N PRO A 3 1.43 24.08 64.73
CA PRO A 3 0.35 23.14 64.99
C PRO A 3 0.26 22.09 63.88
N LEU A 4 0.09 20.83 64.29
CA LEU A 4 -0.01 19.64 63.41
C LEU A 4 -1.05 19.80 62.29
N ALA A 5 -2.07 20.64 62.50
CA ALA A 5 -3.14 20.94 61.56
C ALA A 5 -2.68 21.68 60.28
N GLU A 6 -1.72 22.61 60.38
CA GLU A 6 -1.20 23.34 59.21
C GLU A 6 -0.42 22.41 58.27
N LYS A 7 0.42 21.53 58.83
CA LYS A 7 1.18 20.53 58.03
C LYS A 7 0.27 19.55 57.28
N ILE A 8 -0.88 19.19 57.86
CA ILE A 8 -1.83 18.27 57.21
C ILE A 8 -2.55 18.97 56.04
N LEU A 9 -2.80 20.28 56.15
CA LEU A 9 -3.42 21.06 55.09
C LEU A 9 -2.48 21.17 53.88
N ASP A 10 -1.19 21.43 54.11
CA ASP A 10 -0.17 21.53 53.05
C ASP A 10 -0.02 20.22 52.25
N VAL A 11 0.02 19.07 52.94
CA VAL A 11 0.14 17.76 52.28
C VAL A 11 -1.06 17.47 51.38
N ARG A 12 -2.28 17.85 51.80
CA ARG A 12 -3.49 17.68 50.99
C ARG A 12 -3.49 18.57 49.75
N VAL A 13 -3.04 19.81 49.88
CA VAL A 13 -2.92 20.75 48.76
C VAL A 13 -1.90 20.25 47.74
N ILE A 14 -0.73 19.78 48.19
CA ILE A 14 0.29 19.19 47.33
C ILE A 14 -0.24 17.95 46.61
N ALA A 15 -0.92 17.05 47.33
CA ALA A 15 -1.51 15.85 46.74
C ALA A 15 -2.57 16.18 45.68
N ALA A 16 -3.42 17.19 45.94
CA ALA A 16 -4.41 17.67 44.98
C ALA A 16 -3.75 18.27 43.73
N LEU A 17 -2.65 19.01 43.90
CA LEU A 17 -1.89 19.59 42.79
C LEU A 17 -1.27 18.51 41.91
N ILE A 18 -0.67 17.48 42.52
CA ILE A 18 -0.09 16.32 41.81
C ILE A 18 -1.19 15.57 41.05
N ALA A 19 -2.34 15.34 41.67
CA ALA A 19 -3.47 14.67 41.03
C ALA A 19 -3.99 15.48 39.82
N ALA A 20 -4.08 16.81 39.96
CA ALA A 20 -4.47 17.68 38.85
C ALA A 20 -3.46 17.64 37.70
N ILE A 21 -2.15 17.72 38.00
CA ILE A 21 -1.09 17.62 36.99
C ILE A 21 -1.15 16.26 36.27
N ALA A 22 -1.31 15.16 37.01
CA ALA A 22 -1.42 13.82 36.44
C ALA A 22 -2.64 13.70 35.50
N LEU A 23 -3.78 14.28 35.87
CA LEU A 23 -4.97 14.35 35.01
C LEU A 23 -4.70 15.12 33.71
N VAL A 24 -4.05 16.28 33.79
CA VAL A 24 -3.72 17.09 32.60
C VAL A 24 -2.74 16.33 31.69
N ILE A 25 -1.69 15.72 32.25
CA ILE A 25 -0.74 14.91 31.47
C ILE A 25 -1.46 13.73 30.80
N GLY A 26 -2.34 13.04 31.53
CA GLY A 26 -3.14 11.95 30.98
C GLY A 26 -3.99 12.41 29.79
N ALA A 27 -4.69 13.53 29.93
CA ALA A 27 -5.51 14.10 28.84
C ALA A 27 -4.67 14.48 27.62
N ILE A 28 -3.49 15.09 27.81
CA ILE A 28 -2.58 15.45 26.72
C ILE A 28 -2.08 14.18 26.01
N LEU A 29 -1.67 13.15 26.75
CA LEU A 29 -1.20 11.89 26.17
C LEU A 29 -2.30 11.20 25.35
N THR A 30 -3.53 11.13 25.89
CA THR A 30 -4.67 10.57 25.16
C THR A 30 -4.96 11.35 23.88
N PHE A 31 -4.92 12.68 23.94
CA PHE A 31 -5.10 13.53 22.76
C PHE A 31 -4.04 13.28 21.69
N LEU A 32 -2.76 13.22 22.08
CA LEU A 32 -1.65 12.96 21.16
C LEU A 32 -1.72 11.55 20.54
N LEU A 33 -2.08 10.54 21.34
CA LEU A 33 -2.28 9.18 20.86
C LEU A 33 -3.43 9.10 19.85
N ASN A 34 -4.57 9.74 20.15
CA ASN A 34 -5.70 9.81 19.22
C ASN A 34 -5.32 10.50 17.91
N LYS A 35 -4.60 11.63 17.97
CA LYS A 35 -4.10 12.33 16.78
C LYS A 35 -3.18 11.46 15.94
N ARG A 36 -2.27 10.72 16.57
CA ARG A 36 -1.36 9.80 15.87
C ARG A 36 -2.12 8.66 15.21
N LEU A 37 -3.14 8.11 15.87
CA LEU A 37 -4.01 7.07 15.30
C LEU A 37 -4.81 7.58 14.10
N GLU A 38 -5.38 8.78 14.19
CA GLU A 38 -6.07 9.44 13.07
C GLU A 38 -5.15 9.60 11.86
N MET A 39 -3.94 10.16 12.06
CA MET A 39 -2.96 10.34 10.99
C MET A 39 -2.53 9.00 10.37
N ASN A 40 -2.35 7.96 11.18
CA ASN A 40 -2.01 6.63 10.68
C ASN A 40 -3.13 6.03 9.85
N LYS A 41 -4.40 6.21 10.24
CA LYS A 41 -5.55 5.77 9.44
C LYS A 41 -5.56 6.47 8.08
N VAL A 42 -5.47 7.80 8.08
CA VAL A 42 -5.41 8.60 6.85
C VAL A 42 -4.27 8.15 5.93
N ARG A 43 -3.08 7.92 6.50
CA ARG A 43 -1.93 7.42 5.75
C ARG A 43 -2.19 6.04 5.13
N LEU A 44 -2.79 5.12 5.88
CA LEU A 44 -3.12 3.78 5.39
C LEU A 44 -4.19 3.83 4.30
N ASP A 45 -5.18 4.71 4.44
CA ASP A 45 -6.26 4.87 3.46
C ASP A 45 -5.73 5.48 2.16
N MET A 46 -4.87 6.50 2.24
CA MET A 46 -4.17 7.05 1.07
C MET A 46 -3.34 5.97 0.37
N LYS A 47 -2.57 5.21 1.15
CA LYS A 47 -1.73 4.13 0.63
C LYS A 47 -2.57 3.06 -0.07
N ARG A 48 -3.68 2.65 0.53
CA ARG A 48 -4.64 1.69 -0.04
C ARG A 48 -5.21 2.20 -1.35
N LYS A 49 -5.72 3.43 -1.36
CA LYS A 49 -6.30 4.05 -2.55
C LYS A 49 -5.30 4.04 -3.71
N VAL A 50 -4.11 4.59 -3.49
CA VAL A 50 -3.09 4.73 -4.55
C VAL A 50 -2.62 3.37 -5.07
N LEU A 51 -2.45 2.38 -4.19
CA LEU A 51 -2.06 1.02 -4.61
C LEU A 51 -3.15 0.32 -5.43
N LEU A 52 -4.44 0.55 -5.11
CA LEU A 52 -5.56 0.03 -5.90
C LEU A 52 -5.71 0.79 -7.22
N ASP A 53 -5.53 2.11 -7.22
CA ASP A 53 -5.52 2.93 -8.45
C ASP A 53 -4.43 2.43 -9.40
N ALA A 54 -3.24 2.11 -8.88
CA ALA A 54 -2.15 1.53 -9.66
C ALA A 54 -2.52 0.18 -10.29
N LEU A 55 -3.18 -0.71 -9.55
CA LEU A 55 -3.64 -1.98 -10.08
C LEU A 55 -4.74 -1.81 -11.13
N ASN A 56 -5.72 -0.95 -10.89
CA ASN A 56 -6.79 -0.67 -11.85
C ASN A 56 -6.22 -0.14 -13.18
N LEU A 57 -5.27 0.78 -13.08
CA LEU A 57 -4.53 1.33 -14.21
C LEU A 57 -3.79 0.24 -14.98
N THR A 58 -3.07 -0.65 -14.30
CA THR A 58 -2.35 -1.75 -14.95
C THR A 58 -3.28 -2.82 -15.52
N ASP A 59 -4.39 -3.14 -14.86
CA ASP A 59 -5.37 -4.13 -15.32
C ASP A 59 -6.10 -3.65 -16.58
N ALA A 60 -6.32 -2.34 -16.72
CA ALA A 60 -6.89 -1.76 -17.93
C ALA A 60 -6.01 -1.99 -19.16
N ILE A 61 -4.68 -1.98 -19.02
CA ILE A 61 -3.75 -2.30 -20.10
C ILE A 61 -3.99 -3.73 -20.60
N LEU A 62 -4.15 -4.69 -19.67
CA LEU A 62 -4.37 -6.09 -20.00
C LEU A 62 -5.67 -6.32 -20.77
N SER A 63 -6.74 -5.62 -20.39
CA SER A 63 -8.03 -5.76 -21.06
C SER A 63 -8.01 -5.34 -22.53
N HIS A 64 -7.08 -4.47 -22.93
CA HIS A 64 -6.94 -4.00 -24.31
C HIS A 64 -5.78 -4.68 -25.06
N GLN A 65 -5.05 -5.59 -24.42
CA GLN A 65 -3.83 -6.19 -24.98
C GLN A 65 -4.09 -7.15 -26.16
N SER A 66 -5.31 -7.70 -26.26
CA SER A 66 -5.74 -8.48 -27.44
C SER A 66 -5.91 -7.64 -28.71
N GLU A 67 -5.96 -6.31 -28.57
CA GLU A 67 -6.11 -5.32 -29.65
C GLU A 67 -4.88 -4.39 -29.76
N PHE A 68 -3.66 -4.91 -29.56
CA PHE A 68 -2.41 -4.17 -29.82
C PHE A 68 -2.22 -3.74 -31.30
N SER A 69 -3.27 -3.72 -32.11
CA SER A 69 -3.36 -2.85 -33.29
C SER A 69 -3.41 -1.38 -32.85
N LYS A 70 -2.24 -0.75 -32.63
CA LYS A 70 -1.91 0.71 -32.64
C LYS A 70 -2.89 1.78 -32.11
N THR A 71 -4.03 1.40 -31.57
CA THR A 71 -5.22 2.24 -31.29
C THR A 71 -6.06 1.65 -30.16
N ALA A 72 -5.51 0.71 -29.37
CA ALA A 72 -6.05 0.38 -28.05
C ALA A 72 -6.07 1.66 -27.21
N LYS A 73 -7.18 2.39 -27.25
CA LYS A 73 -7.43 3.55 -26.41
C LYS A 73 -7.58 3.00 -25.01
N THR A 74 -6.49 3.00 -24.24
CA THR A 74 -6.64 3.04 -22.80
C THR A 74 -7.40 4.32 -22.48
N ASP A 75 -8.51 4.21 -21.74
CA ASP A 75 -9.31 5.37 -21.31
C ASP A 75 -8.54 6.33 -20.40
N PHE A 76 -7.31 5.97 -20.01
CA PHE A 76 -6.44 6.73 -19.14
C PHE A 76 -5.46 7.60 -19.92
N SER A 77 -5.46 8.88 -19.58
CA SER A 77 -4.50 9.86 -20.04
C SER A 77 -3.11 9.65 -19.41
N MET A 78 -2.07 10.08 -20.14
CA MET A 78 -0.71 10.17 -19.59
C MET A 78 -0.58 11.08 -18.36
N LYS A 79 -1.59 11.92 -18.10
CA LYS A 79 -1.67 12.73 -16.88
C LYS A 79 -2.04 11.86 -15.68
N GLU A 80 -3.06 11.01 -15.81
CA GLU A 80 -3.51 10.11 -14.75
C GLU A 80 -2.45 9.09 -14.35
N ILE A 81 -1.73 8.54 -15.34
CA ILE A 81 -0.63 7.59 -15.10
C ILE A 81 0.50 8.28 -14.30
N ARG A 82 0.87 9.51 -14.68
CA ARG A 82 1.89 10.29 -13.97
C ARG A 82 1.46 10.66 -12.56
N GLU A 83 0.19 11.05 -12.39
CA GLU A 83 -0.36 11.36 -11.08
C GLU A 83 -0.35 10.13 -10.17
N CYS A 84 -0.75 8.97 -10.67
CA CYS A 84 -0.65 7.71 -9.94
C CYS A 84 0.80 7.38 -9.57
N TYR A 85 1.74 7.50 -10.50
CA TYR A 85 3.16 7.27 -10.23
C TYR A 85 3.71 8.18 -9.12
N ASN A 86 3.40 9.47 -9.19
CA ASN A 86 3.83 10.45 -8.19
C ASN A 86 3.21 10.12 -6.82
N ASN A 87 1.93 9.78 -6.79
CA ASN A 87 1.25 9.37 -5.57
C ASN A 87 1.86 8.09 -4.98
N LEU A 88 2.18 7.10 -5.82
CA LEU A 88 2.87 5.88 -5.41
C LEU A 88 4.23 6.22 -4.78
N ALA A 89 4.99 7.13 -5.39
CA ALA A 89 6.31 7.53 -4.91
C ALA A 89 6.26 8.18 -3.52
N VAL A 90 5.14 8.78 -3.14
CA VAL A 90 4.92 9.38 -1.81
C VAL A 90 4.52 8.34 -0.77
N VAL A 91 3.70 7.35 -1.14
CA VAL A 91 3.07 6.42 -0.16
C VAL A 91 3.80 5.09 0.00
N VAL A 92 4.51 4.64 -1.02
CA VAL A 92 5.19 3.33 -1.06
C VAL A 92 6.64 3.46 -0.62
N LYS A 93 7.11 2.52 0.20
CA LYS A 93 8.52 2.48 0.63
C LYS A 93 9.42 1.69 -0.32
N ASP A 94 8.88 0.66 -0.95
CA ASP A 94 9.64 -0.21 -1.84
C ASP A 94 9.77 0.40 -3.25
N LYS A 95 11.00 0.79 -3.60
CA LYS A 95 11.36 1.31 -4.92
C LYS A 95 11.12 0.30 -6.04
N LYS A 96 11.17 -1.01 -5.75
CA LYS A 96 10.90 -2.05 -6.75
C LYS A 96 9.45 -2.00 -7.24
N LEU A 97 8.49 -1.60 -6.40
CA LEU A 97 7.09 -1.48 -6.79
C LEU A 97 6.90 -0.37 -7.82
N LEU A 98 7.55 0.78 -7.59
CA LEU A 98 7.57 1.90 -8.54
C LEU A 98 8.18 1.49 -9.89
N TYR A 99 9.28 0.73 -9.84
CA TYR A 99 9.90 0.21 -11.04
C TYR A 99 8.97 -0.74 -11.79
N LYS A 100 8.35 -1.71 -11.10
CA LYS A 100 7.43 -2.68 -11.72
C LYS A 100 6.20 -1.99 -12.32
N PHE A 101 5.65 -0.98 -11.66
CA PHE A 101 4.60 -0.15 -12.24
C PHE A 101 5.06 0.53 -13.53
N LYS A 102 6.24 1.16 -13.53
CA LYS A 102 6.82 1.80 -14.74
C LYS A 102 6.97 0.79 -15.90
N VAL A 103 7.49 -0.40 -15.61
CA VAL A 103 7.71 -1.46 -16.61
C VAL A 103 6.38 -2.02 -17.13
N ALA A 104 5.36 -2.18 -16.28
CA ALA A 104 4.02 -2.62 -16.70
C ALA A 104 3.40 -1.67 -17.73
N TRP A 105 3.79 -0.40 -17.71
CA TRP A 105 3.38 0.63 -18.67
C TRP A 105 4.35 0.81 -19.86
N GLY A 106 5.32 -0.09 -20.03
CA GLY A 106 6.28 -0.04 -21.15
C GLY A 106 7.36 1.03 -21.04
N TYR A 107 7.53 1.66 -19.87
CA TYR A 107 8.52 2.73 -19.66
C TYR A 107 9.86 2.21 -19.05
N GLY A 108 10.22 0.95 -19.32
CA GLY A 108 11.48 0.33 -18.88
C GLY A 108 12.62 0.50 -19.88
N ASP A 109 13.85 0.18 -19.45
CA ASP A 109 15.04 0.16 -20.33
C ASP A 109 15.07 -1.10 -21.24
N TYR A 110 14.01 -1.89 -21.26
CA TYR A 110 13.93 -3.13 -22.02
C TYR A 110 13.08 -2.93 -23.28
N GLU A 111 13.66 -3.27 -24.43
CA GLU A 111 12.99 -3.36 -25.75
C GLU A 111 12.03 -4.57 -25.86
N GLU A 112 11.83 -5.32 -24.77
CA GLU A 112 11.01 -6.53 -24.74
C GLU A 112 9.53 -6.22 -24.52
N GLU A 113 8.67 -7.00 -25.17
CA GLU A 113 7.22 -6.98 -24.97
C GLU A 113 6.89 -7.12 -23.47
N VAL A 114 5.89 -6.36 -23.00
CA VAL A 114 5.43 -6.43 -21.61
C VAL A 114 4.92 -7.84 -21.32
N ASP A 115 5.75 -8.65 -20.66
CA ASP A 115 5.38 -9.99 -20.16
C ASP A 115 4.28 -9.86 -19.09
N PHE A 116 3.18 -10.60 -19.27
CA PHE A 116 2.07 -10.69 -18.31
C PHE A 116 2.53 -11.05 -16.89
N SER A 117 3.69 -11.70 -16.74
CA SER A 117 4.29 -11.99 -15.44
C SER A 117 4.59 -10.73 -14.60
N ILE A 118 4.93 -9.60 -15.24
CA ILE A 118 5.19 -8.32 -14.56
C ILE A 118 3.97 -7.85 -13.76
N ILE A 119 2.77 -8.15 -14.23
CA ILE A 119 1.53 -7.69 -13.61
C ILE A 119 1.15 -8.59 -12.43
N SER A 120 1.35 -9.91 -12.56
CA SER A 120 1.28 -10.83 -11.41
C SER A 120 2.26 -10.43 -10.31
N GLU A 121 3.49 -10.06 -10.68
CA GLU A 121 4.48 -9.56 -9.74
C GLU A 121 4.02 -8.26 -9.07
N LEU A 122 3.52 -7.29 -9.84
CA LEU A 122 3.00 -6.03 -9.30
C LEU A 122 1.84 -6.27 -8.32
N ARG A 123 0.88 -7.13 -8.66
CA ARG A 123 -0.24 -7.52 -7.77
C ARG A 123 0.28 -8.14 -6.47
N ASN A 124 1.25 -9.04 -6.55
CA ASN A 124 1.87 -9.64 -5.37
C ASN A 124 2.61 -8.62 -4.50
N MET A 125 3.32 -7.68 -5.11
CA MET A 125 3.98 -6.59 -4.40
C MET A 125 2.97 -5.68 -3.69
N VAL A 126 1.89 -5.29 -4.37
CA VAL A 126 0.81 -4.49 -3.79
C VAL A 126 0.17 -5.21 -2.61
N ARG A 127 -0.10 -6.52 -2.72
CA ARG A 127 -0.64 -7.32 -1.62
C ARG A 127 0.27 -7.33 -0.40
N LYS A 128 1.57 -7.59 -0.60
CA LYS A 128 2.59 -7.54 0.47
C LYS A 128 2.63 -6.16 1.12
N GLU A 129 2.60 -5.10 0.32
CA GLU A 129 2.65 -3.71 0.76
C GLU A 129 1.39 -3.29 1.56
N LEU A 130 0.25 -3.94 1.30
CA LEU A 130 -1.01 -3.82 2.05
C LEU A 130 -1.11 -4.74 3.28
N GLY A 131 -0.12 -5.61 3.51
CA GLY A 131 -0.11 -6.57 4.61
C GLY A 131 -0.94 -7.84 4.36
N PHE A 132 -1.37 -8.08 3.11
CA PHE A 132 -2.06 -9.30 2.73
C PHE A 132 -1.06 -10.37 2.27
N GLY A 133 -1.10 -11.53 2.93
CA GLY A 133 -0.35 -12.74 2.53
C GLY A 133 1.02 -12.87 3.19
N LYS A 134 1.14 -13.76 4.18
CA LYS A 134 2.44 -14.31 4.62
C LYS A 134 3.00 -15.33 3.61
N LYS A 135 2.14 -15.86 2.74
CA LYS A 135 2.47 -16.80 1.67
C LYS A 135 2.38 -16.07 0.33
N GLU A 136 3.35 -16.32 -0.54
CA GLU A 136 3.31 -15.85 -1.93
C GLU A 136 2.15 -16.54 -2.64
N ILE A 137 1.35 -15.79 -3.40
CA ILE A 137 0.44 -16.42 -4.37
C ILE A 137 1.32 -16.96 -5.48
N ASP A 138 1.01 -18.18 -5.91
CA ASP A 138 1.75 -18.94 -6.92
C ASP A 138 2.24 -18.04 -8.06
N ILE A 139 3.58 -17.93 -8.14
CA ILE A 139 4.30 -17.14 -9.15
C ILE A 139 4.73 -18.07 -10.30
N ASP A 140 4.35 -19.36 -10.26
CA ASP A 140 4.68 -20.32 -11.31
C ASP A 140 4.10 -19.86 -12.65
N LYS A 141 5.00 -19.32 -13.48
CA LYS A 141 4.70 -18.83 -14.82
C LYS A 141 4.06 -19.93 -15.67
N GLY A 142 4.35 -21.21 -15.43
CA GLY A 142 3.77 -22.33 -16.19
C GLY A 142 2.30 -22.61 -15.87
N LYS A 143 1.81 -22.17 -14.70
CA LYS A 143 0.46 -22.48 -14.18
C LYS A 143 -0.42 -21.26 -13.99
N ALA A 144 0.12 -20.06 -14.21
CA ALA A 144 -0.63 -18.83 -14.09
C ALA A 144 -1.79 -18.78 -15.10
N PHE A 145 -3.02 -18.54 -14.62
CA PHE A 145 -4.21 -18.37 -15.48
C PHE A 145 -4.01 -17.30 -16.57
N LEU A 146 -3.16 -16.29 -16.33
CA LEU A 146 -2.83 -15.24 -17.30
C LEU A 146 -2.06 -15.75 -18.52
N ASN A 147 -1.41 -16.91 -18.42
CA ASN A 147 -0.71 -17.57 -19.54
C ASN A 147 -1.59 -18.58 -20.28
N TYR A 148 -2.86 -18.75 -19.86
CA TYR A 148 -3.82 -19.58 -20.57
C TYR A 148 -4.31 -18.86 -21.82
N ILE A 149 -3.71 -19.18 -22.98
CA ILE A 149 -4.26 -18.81 -24.28
C ILE A 149 -5.32 -19.88 -24.62
N PRO A 150 -6.61 -19.55 -24.79
CA PRO A 150 -7.67 -20.54 -25.00
C PRO A 150 -7.51 -21.47 -26.22
N ASN A 151 -6.50 -21.23 -27.07
CA ASN A 151 -6.15 -22.07 -28.22
C ASN A 151 -4.73 -22.68 -28.17
N SER A 152 -3.97 -22.51 -27.07
CA SER A 152 -2.70 -23.23 -26.91
C SER A 152 -2.98 -24.66 -26.44
N LYS A 153 -2.48 -25.67 -27.17
CA LYS A 153 -2.51 -27.06 -26.71
C LYS A 153 -1.96 -27.13 -25.28
N PRO A 154 -2.63 -27.84 -24.34
CA PRO A 154 -2.10 -27.97 -23.00
C PRO A 154 -0.69 -28.58 -23.07
N PRO A 155 0.24 -28.11 -22.21
CA PRO A 155 1.57 -28.71 -22.14
C PRO A 155 1.39 -30.21 -21.84
N LYS A 156 2.03 -31.06 -22.63
CA LYS A 156 2.03 -32.51 -22.39
C LYS A 156 2.67 -32.73 -21.02
N GLU A 157 1.88 -33.19 -20.06
CA GLU A 157 2.41 -33.73 -18.81
C GLU A 157 3.32 -34.90 -19.17
N ASN A 158 4.61 -34.75 -18.92
CA ASN A 158 5.51 -35.89 -18.85
C ASN A 158 5.17 -36.63 -17.56
N ILE A 159 4.36 -37.67 -17.70
CA ILE A 159 4.19 -38.70 -16.68
C ILE A 159 5.40 -39.63 -16.84
N GLU A 160 6.38 -39.46 -15.95
CA GLU A 160 7.34 -40.51 -15.58
C GLU A 160 7.09 -40.91 -14.13
#